data_AF-A0A172UW02-F1
#
_entry.id   AF-A0A172UW02-F1
#
_cell.length_a   1.000
_cell.length_b   1.000
_cell.length_c   1.000
_cell.angle_alpha   90.00
_cell.angle_beta   90.00
_cell.angle_gamma   90.00
#
_symmetry.space_group_name_H-M   'P 1'
#
loop_
_entity.id
_entity.type
_entity.pdbx_description
1 polymer ?
#
loop_
_entity_poly.entity_id
_entity_poly.type
_entity_poly.pdbx_seq_one_letter_code
_entity_poly.pdbx_strand_id
1 'polypeptide(L)'
;MGFCVFCGAALSDYSRCGSCGAVKVGDTWHEAAVPVVSEASDTGWRPDPTGRHEGRYFVGGQPTDLTRDGGGETLDPIGKQQLEGAVAESDSRPVQKETSSRRRMWLVASSVMAMVVLAAAGVGAYLYLNHEQVNPDEEYLKALKQSDYSGEFNSDANAVAHGKQVCRQLSAGAAQQGMPADEIAVQHFCPEFSEGFHVLETATITGSFTLNDDSPSTYSPSIDVDGSDCEGTGGYSDVNAGTPVTVKNGKGEILTTTYLEQGRGGRYMCTFGITFEITEGQDRYVVNVGRRGELSFSFAELKSNGVSLVLGGG
;
A
#
# COMPACT_ATOMS: atom_id res chain seq x y z
N MET A 1 4.04 40.74 7.76
CA MET A 1 3.00 39.70 7.87
C MET A 1 1.75 40.38 8.39
N GLY A 2 0.68 40.39 7.60
CA GLY A 2 -0.57 41.04 7.98
C GLY A 2 -1.47 40.08 8.77
N PHE A 3 -2.31 40.63 9.65
CA PHE A 3 -3.30 39.88 10.41
C PHE A 3 -4.69 40.35 10.00
N CYS A 4 -5.65 39.43 9.93
CA CYS A 4 -7.03 39.78 9.67
C CYS A 4 -7.61 40.57 10.85
N VAL A 5 -8.20 41.74 10.60
CA VAL A 5 -8.76 42.62 11.64
C VAL A 5 -9.98 41.98 12.32
N PHE A 6 -10.70 41.09 11.62
CA PHE A 6 -11.91 40.46 12.16
C PHE A 6 -11.65 39.22 13.02
N CYS A 7 -10.68 38.37 12.65
CA CYS A 7 -10.45 37.09 13.35
C CYS A 7 -9.03 36.90 13.90
N GLY A 8 -8.12 37.85 13.68
CA GLY A 8 -6.73 37.79 14.16
C GLY A 8 -5.82 36.78 13.45
N ALA A 9 -6.34 36.00 12.49
CA ALA A 9 -5.55 35.02 11.76
C ALA A 9 -4.50 35.66 10.87
N ALA A 10 -3.37 34.97 10.68
CA ALA A 10 -2.32 35.38 9.74
C ALA A 10 -2.85 35.31 8.30
N LEU A 11 -2.63 36.37 7.53
CA LEU A 11 -3.06 36.44 6.14
C LEU A 11 -2.07 35.72 5.24
N SER A 12 -2.54 34.71 4.49
CA SER A 12 -1.83 34.11 3.37
C SER A 12 -2.00 34.92 2.07
N ASP A 13 -3.07 35.70 1.96
CA ASP A 13 -3.37 36.64 0.88
C ASP A 13 -3.68 38.03 1.47
N TYR A 14 -3.08 39.09 0.91
CA TYR A 14 -3.29 40.47 1.37
C TYR A 14 -4.72 41.01 1.13
N SER A 15 -5.48 40.35 0.26
CA SER A 15 -6.82 40.74 -0.14
C SER A 15 -7.93 39.88 0.47
N ARG A 16 -7.61 38.71 1.06
CA ARG A 16 -8.61 37.77 1.60
C ARG A 16 -8.09 36.97 2.79
N CYS A 17 -8.92 36.80 3.82
CA CYS A 17 -8.61 35.94 4.96
C CYS A 17 -9.16 34.53 4.73
N GLY A 18 -8.27 33.53 4.62
CA GLY A 18 -8.67 32.13 4.48
C GLY A 18 -9.37 31.52 5.69
N SER A 19 -9.21 32.10 6.89
CA SER A 19 -9.82 31.55 8.12
C SER A 19 -11.26 32.01 8.36
N CYS A 20 -11.62 33.25 8.02
CA CYS A 20 -12.98 33.76 8.24
C CYS A 20 -13.67 34.27 6.97
N GLY A 21 -13.00 34.22 5.82
CA GLY A 21 -13.57 34.65 4.54
C GLY A 21 -13.69 36.16 4.34
N ALA A 22 -13.19 36.99 5.27
CA ALA A 22 -13.20 38.44 5.10
C ALA A 22 -12.40 38.86 3.86
N VAL A 23 -12.91 39.85 3.12
CA VAL A 23 -12.30 40.33 1.87
C VAL A 23 -12.02 41.83 1.92
N LYS A 24 -10.91 42.24 1.30
CA LYS A 24 -10.50 43.65 1.18
C LYS A 24 -10.90 44.17 -0.20
N VAL A 25 -11.74 45.21 -0.23
CA VAL A 25 -12.14 45.91 -1.46
C VAL A 25 -11.62 47.35 -1.39
N GLY A 26 -10.65 47.68 -2.23
CA GLY A 26 -9.87 48.91 -2.10
C GLY A 26 -9.04 48.87 -0.81
N ASP A 27 -9.21 49.87 0.06
CA ASP A 27 -8.55 49.94 1.38
C ASP A 27 -9.43 49.51 2.57
N THR A 28 -10.67 49.12 2.31
CA THR A 28 -11.66 48.78 3.33
C THR A 28 -11.89 47.27 3.43
N TRP A 29 -11.98 46.77 4.66
CA TRP A 29 -12.25 45.36 4.97
C TRP A 29 -13.74 45.14 5.19
N HIS A 30 -14.30 44.11 4.54
CA HIS A 30 -15.71 43.73 4.64
C HIS A 30 -15.85 42.36 5.31
N GLU A 31 -16.79 42.25 6.25
CA GLU A 31 -17.10 41.03 6.99
C GLU A 31 -17.85 40.03 6.11
N ALA A 32 -17.48 38.75 6.18
CA ALA A 32 -18.24 37.68 5.55
C ALA A 32 -19.46 37.37 6.43
N ALA A 33 -20.66 37.51 5.88
CA ALA A 33 -21.88 37.16 6.61
C ALA A 33 -21.89 35.64 6.84
N VAL A 34 -21.71 35.28 8.12
CA VAL A 34 -21.81 33.97 8.80
C VAL A 34 -20.72 32.90 8.56
N PRO A 35 -20.35 32.13 9.62
CA PRO A 35 -19.34 31.09 9.54
C PRO A 35 -19.96 29.82 8.96
N VAL A 36 -19.35 29.26 7.92
CA VAL A 36 -19.73 27.95 7.39
C VAL A 36 -18.50 27.07 7.33
N VAL A 37 -18.62 25.93 8.02
CA VAL A 37 -17.71 24.79 7.99
C VAL A 37 -17.59 24.32 6.54
N SER A 38 -16.41 24.48 5.95
CA SER A 38 -16.16 24.12 4.55
C SER A 38 -15.50 22.75 4.48
N GLU A 39 -16.28 21.73 4.13
CA GLU A 39 -15.73 20.57 3.44
C GLU A 39 -15.34 20.97 2.02
N ALA A 40 -14.06 20.69 1.73
CA ALA A 40 -13.41 20.45 0.46
C ALA A 40 -14.13 20.83 -0.86
N SER A 41 -13.47 21.73 -1.59
CA SER A 41 -13.25 21.71 -3.04
C SER A 41 -14.47 21.40 -3.93
N ASP A 42 -15.11 22.46 -4.38
CA ASP A 42 -15.60 22.49 -5.75
C ASP A 42 -15.49 23.94 -6.21
N THR A 43 -14.73 24.19 -7.27
CA THR A 43 -14.70 25.53 -7.90
C THR A 43 -16.15 25.94 -8.11
N GLY A 44 -16.62 27.07 -7.56
CA GLY A 44 -18.04 27.43 -7.48
C GLY A 44 -18.86 27.37 -8.79
N TRP A 45 -18.26 27.03 -9.92
CA TRP A 45 -18.91 26.69 -11.18
C TRP A 45 -19.76 25.41 -11.10
N ARG A 46 -21.04 25.53 -11.47
CA ARG A 46 -21.95 24.41 -11.74
C ARG A 46 -22.65 24.64 -13.09
N PRO A 47 -23.29 23.63 -13.70
CA PRO A 47 -24.11 23.84 -14.90
C PRO A 47 -25.14 24.95 -14.68
N ASP A 48 -25.31 25.83 -15.67
CA ASP A 48 -26.24 26.96 -15.54
C ASP A 48 -27.70 26.45 -15.42
N PRO A 49 -28.42 26.71 -14.32
CA PRO A 49 -29.79 26.25 -14.15
C PRO A 49 -30.77 26.86 -15.16
N THR A 50 -30.42 27.99 -15.79
CA THR A 50 -31.24 28.59 -16.85
C THR A 50 -31.08 27.90 -18.20
N GLY A 51 -30.06 27.05 -18.36
CA GLY A 51 -29.72 26.36 -19.61
C GLY A 51 -29.23 27.28 -20.73
N ARG A 52 -28.90 28.54 -20.42
CA ARG A 52 -28.45 29.55 -21.39
C ARG A 52 -26.94 29.52 -21.62
N HIS A 53 -26.17 29.07 -20.62
CA HIS A 53 -24.71 29.04 -20.62
C HIS A 53 -24.18 27.65 -20.20
N GLU A 54 -22.92 27.36 -20.51
CA GLU A 54 -22.25 26.10 -20.14
C GLU A 54 -22.11 25.95 -18.62
N GLY A 55 -21.81 27.04 -17.92
CA GLY A 55 -21.71 27.06 -16.46
C GLY A 55 -22.08 28.39 -15.83
N ARG A 56 -22.50 28.36 -14.56
CA ARG A 56 -22.78 29.51 -13.72
C ARG A 56 -22.04 29.37 -12.39
N TYR A 57 -21.52 30.48 -11.87
CA TYR A 57 -20.80 30.48 -10.61
C TYR A 57 -21.76 30.60 -9.42
N PHE A 58 -21.52 29.82 -8.37
CA PHE A 58 -22.30 29.70 -7.15
C PHE A 58 -21.47 30.10 -5.95
N VAL A 59 -22.07 30.92 -5.09
CA VAL A 59 -21.49 31.30 -3.80
C VAL A 59 -22.46 30.87 -2.72
N GLY A 60 -22.02 29.99 -1.80
CA GLY A 60 -22.88 29.48 -0.73
C GLY A 60 -24.12 28.73 -1.23
N GLY A 61 -24.02 28.09 -2.41
CA GLY A 61 -25.13 27.37 -3.04
C GLY A 61 -26.13 28.26 -3.79
N GLN A 62 -25.94 29.59 -3.82
CA GLN A 62 -26.79 30.50 -4.60
C GLN A 62 -26.14 30.86 -5.94
N PRO A 63 -26.90 30.84 -7.06
CA PRO A 63 -26.38 31.20 -8.37
C PRO A 63 -26.08 32.71 -8.45
N THR A 64 -24.99 33.07 -9.11
CA THR A 64 -24.59 34.46 -9.38
C THR A 64 -24.83 34.83 -10.84
N ASP A 65 -24.55 36.09 -11.18
CA ASP A 65 -24.70 36.63 -12.55
C ASP A 65 -23.53 36.21 -13.45
N LEU A 66 -22.49 35.59 -12.89
CA LEU A 66 -21.28 35.19 -13.59
C LEU A 66 -21.49 33.84 -14.28
N THR A 67 -21.36 33.83 -15.60
CA THR A 67 -21.53 32.66 -16.46
C THR A 67 -20.27 32.38 -17.28
N ARG A 68 -20.15 31.14 -17.78
CA ARG A 68 -19.04 30.67 -18.60
C ARG A 68 -19.56 29.99 -19.85
N ASP A 69 -18.97 30.30 -20.99
CA ASP A 69 -19.13 29.58 -22.27
C ASP A 69 -17.78 29.39 -22.94
N GLY A 70 -17.38 28.15 -23.26
CA GLY A 70 -16.16 27.88 -24.02
C GLY A 70 -14.88 28.44 -23.37
N GLY A 71 -14.89 28.58 -22.04
CA GLY A 71 -13.77 29.14 -21.25
C GLY A 71 -13.77 30.65 -21.08
N GLY A 72 -14.69 31.39 -21.69
CA GLY A 72 -14.87 32.84 -21.47
C GLY A 72 -15.90 33.13 -20.39
N GLU A 73 -15.61 34.08 -19.48
CA GLU A 73 -16.51 34.51 -18.41
C GLU A 73 -17.26 35.80 -18.79
N THR A 74 -18.57 35.83 -18.57
CA THR A 74 -19.43 36.99 -18.86
C THR A 74 -20.50 37.18 -17.78
N LEU A 75 -21.15 38.34 -17.76
CA LEU A 75 -22.29 38.61 -16.89
C LEU A 75 -23.61 38.41 -17.66
N ASP A 76 -24.57 37.73 -17.04
CA ASP A 76 -25.92 37.48 -17.56
C ASP A 76 -27.01 38.05 -16.62
N PRO A 77 -27.35 39.34 -16.76
CA PRO A 77 -28.39 39.99 -15.96
C PRO A 77 -29.79 39.40 -16.18
N ILE A 78 -30.04 38.81 -17.36
CA ILE A 78 -31.34 38.24 -17.72
C ILE A 78 -31.53 36.90 -17.00
N GLY A 79 -30.51 36.04 -16.99
CA GLY A 79 -30.57 34.78 -16.26
C GLY A 79 -30.75 34.96 -14.76
N LYS A 80 -30.15 36.00 -14.16
CA LYS A 80 -30.41 36.35 -12.76
C LYS A 80 -31.87 36.63 -12.49
N GLN A 81 -32.51 37.47 -13.31
CA GLN A 81 -33.94 37.80 -13.15
C GLN A 81 -34.83 36.56 -13.28
N GLN A 82 -34.48 35.61 -14.15
CA GLN A 82 -35.20 34.34 -14.27
C GLN A 82 -35.04 33.46 -13.03
N LEU A 83 -33.85 33.44 -12.43
CA LEU A 83 -33.58 32.69 -11.20
C LEU A 83 -34.27 33.32 -10.00
N GLU A 84 -34.28 34.65 -9.89
CA GLU A 84 -35.00 35.39 -8.84
C GLU A 84 -36.52 35.25 -9.00
N GLY A 85 -37.04 35.24 -10.24
CA GLY A 85 -38.45 34.99 -10.53
C GLY A 85 -38.91 33.57 -10.20
N ALA A 86 -38.07 32.55 -10.43
CA ALA A 86 -38.40 31.16 -10.13
C ALA A 86 -38.52 30.87 -8.62
N VAL A 87 -37.81 31.63 -7.78
CA VAL A 87 -37.93 31.55 -6.31
C VAL A 87 -39.21 32.25 -5.83
N ALA A 88 -39.67 33.29 -6.54
CA ALA A 88 -40.94 33.97 -6.23
C ALA A 88 -42.19 33.19 -6.67
N GLU A 89 -42.07 32.28 -7.64
CA GLU A 89 -43.20 31.53 -8.23
C GLU A 89 -43.53 30.20 -7.51
N SER A 90 -43.04 29.99 -6.27
CA SER A 90 -43.39 28.81 -5.46
C SER A 90 -44.58 29.01 -4.53
N ASP A 91 -45.17 30.22 -4.49
CA ASP A 91 -46.27 30.53 -3.59
C ASP A 91 -47.38 31.33 -4.30
N SER A 92 -48.18 30.65 -5.13
CA SER A 92 -49.62 30.91 -5.30
C SER A 92 -50.20 30.13 -6.50
N ARG A 93 -51.11 29.19 -6.20
CA ARG A 93 -52.16 28.81 -7.18
C ARG A 93 -53.24 29.90 -7.14
N PRO A 94 -53.90 30.17 -8.28
CA PRO A 94 -55.26 29.65 -8.37
C PRO A 94 -55.67 29.09 -9.74
N VAL A 95 -56.78 28.37 -9.66
CA VAL A 95 -57.60 27.72 -10.68
C VAL A 95 -58.18 28.75 -11.67
N GLN A 96 -58.29 28.41 -12.97
CA GLN A 96 -59.53 28.47 -13.76
C GLN A 96 -59.37 27.85 -15.17
N LYS A 97 -60.49 27.29 -15.63
CA LYS A 97 -60.77 26.58 -16.89
C LYS A 97 -60.97 27.57 -18.04
N GLU A 98 -60.62 27.18 -19.26
CA GLU A 98 -61.55 26.87 -20.38
C GLU A 98 -60.77 26.78 -21.71
N THR A 99 -60.78 25.60 -22.32
CA THR A 99 -61.38 25.27 -23.64
C THR A 99 -60.77 25.96 -24.87
N SER A 100 -60.28 25.13 -25.81
CA SER A 100 -60.69 25.12 -27.23
C SER A 100 -59.66 24.43 -28.12
N SER A 101 -59.99 23.19 -28.51
CA SER A 101 -59.93 22.66 -29.87
C SER A 101 -58.87 23.19 -30.85
N ARG A 102 -57.82 22.38 -31.11
CA ARG A 102 -57.64 21.73 -32.44
C ARG A 102 -56.39 20.84 -32.53
N ARG A 103 -56.60 19.67 -33.14
CA ARG A 103 -55.63 18.75 -33.79
C ARG A 103 -54.80 17.92 -32.80
N ARG A 104 -55.24 16.71 -32.42
CA ARG A 104 -55.30 15.48 -33.24
C ARG A 104 -54.11 15.35 -34.19
N MET A 105 -52.99 14.85 -33.67
CA MET A 105 -52.16 13.75 -34.18
C MET A 105 -50.88 13.77 -33.32
N TRP A 106 -50.27 12.61 -33.07
CA TRP A 106 -49.03 12.39 -32.28
C TRP A 106 -49.21 12.06 -30.79
N LEU A 107 -49.80 10.90 -30.50
CA LEU A 107 -49.78 10.30 -29.15
C LEU A 107 -49.17 8.88 -29.11
N VAL A 108 -48.30 8.50 -30.05
CA VAL A 108 -47.72 7.15 -30.05
C VAL A 108 -46.18 7.13 -29.93
N ALA A 109 -45.50 8.27 -30.06
CA ALA A 109 -44.03 8.32 -29.97
C ALA A 109 -43.47 8.73 -28.59
N SER A 110 -44.28 9.34 -27.70
CA SER A 110 -43.79 9.89 -26.43
C SER A 110 -43.74 8.88 -25.27
N SER A 111 -44.55 7.83 -25.27
CA SER A 111 -44.61 6.86 -24.17
C SER A 111 -43.42 5.91 -24.14
N VAL A 112 -42.90 5.52 -25.31
CA VAL A 112 -41.75 4.61 -25.40
C VAL A 112 -40.47 5.30 -24.96
N MET A 113 -40.24 6.56 -25.34
CA MET A 113 -39.04 7.29 -24.95
C MET A 113 -39.01 7.57 -23.43
N ALA A 114 -40.15 7.91 -22.82
CA ALA A 114 -40.24 8.08 -21.37
C ALA A 114 -39.97 6.77 -20.60
N MET A 115 -40.45 5.62 -21.10
CA MET A 115 -40.19 4.31 -20.51
C MET A 115 -38.71 3.91 -20.63
N VAL A 116 -38.06 4.19 -21.76
CA VAL A 116 -36.62 3.90 -21.95
C VAL A 116 -35.75 4.76 -21.04
N VAL A 117 -36.06 6.04 -20.88
CA VAL A 117 -35.33 6.93 -19.97
C VAL A 117 -35.51 6.50 -18.51
N LEU A 118 -36.73 6.14 -18.10
CA LEU A 118 -36.99 5.62 -16.75
C LEU A 118 -36.30 4.27 -16.51
N ALA A 119 -36.26 3.38 -17.50
CA ALA A 119 -35.54 2.12 -17.41
C ALA A 119 -34.02 2.34 -17.32
N ALA A 120 -33.45 3.24 -18.12
CA ALA A 120 -32.03 3.58 -18.07
C ALA A 120 -31.64 4.25 -16.76
N ALA A 121 -32.47 5.17 -16.25
CA ALA A 121 -32.27 5.79 -14.94
C ALA A 121 -32.39 4.78 -13.79
N GLY A 122 -33.35 3.85 -13.88
CA GLY A 122 -33.50 2.76 -12.92
C GLY A 122 -32.29 1.82 -12.91
N VAL A 123 -31.77 1.45 -14.08
CA VAL A 123 -30.54 0.65 -14.21
C VAL A 123 -29.32 1.43 -13.69
N GLY A 124 -29.20 2.72 -14.01
CA GLY A 124 -28.11 3.56 -13.51
C GLY A 124 -28.14 3.73 -11.98
N ALA A 125 -29.32 3.97 -11.40
CA ALA A 125 -29.49 4.05 -9.95
C ALA A 125 -29.25 2.70 -9.28
N TYR A 126 -29.69 1.59 -9.89
CA TYR A 126 -29.42 0.25 -9.40
C TYR A 126 -27.92 -0.06 -9.38
N LEU A 127 -27.19 0.23 -10.46
CA LEU A 127 -25.74 0.03 -10.53
C LEU A 127 -24.97 0.95 -9.56
N TYR A 128 -25.44 2.18 -9.35
CA TYR A 128 -24.83 3.10 -8.40
C TYR A 128 -25.08 2.68 -6.94
N LEU A 129 -26.28 2.21 -6.61
CA LEU A 129 -26.63 1.72 -5.26
C LEU A 129 -26.01 0.34 -4.96
N ASN A 130 -25.79 -0.48 -5.99
CA ASN A 130 -25.09 -1.76 -5.89
C ASN A 130 -23.59 -1.66 -6.22
N HIS A 131 -23.01 -0.46 -6.27
CA HIS A 131 -21.57 -0.32 -6.31
C HIS A 131 -21.04 -0.76 -4.94
N GLU A 132 -20.76 -2.06 -4.78
CA GLU A 132 -20.11 -2.61 -3.60
C GLU A 132 -18.81 -1.84 -3.38
N GLN A 133 -18.75 -1.07 -2.29
CA GLN A 133 -17.49 -0.54 -1.79
C GLN A 133 -16.65 -1.75 -1.40
N VAL A 134 -15.80 -2.19 -2.33
CA VAL A 134 -14.87 -3.29 -2.09
C VAL A 134 -14.00 -2.88 -0.92
N ASN A 135 -14.14 -3.58 0.20
CA ASN A 135 -13.32 -3.35 1.37
C ASN A 135 -11.95 -3.97 1.08
N PRO A 136 -10.89 -3.18 0.85
CA PRO A 136 -9.58 -3.71 0.48
C PRO A 136 -9.02 -4.66 1.55
N ASP A 137 -9.42 -4.49 2.81
CA ASP A 137 -9.03 -5.37 3.90
C ASP A 137 -9.62 -6.80 3.71
N GLU A 138 -10.88 -6.91 3.28
CA GLU A 138 -11.54 -8.21 3.08
C GLU A 138 -10.99 -8.92 1.84
N GLU A 139 -10.73 -8.17 0.76
CA GLU A 139 -10.14 -8.72 -0.45
C GLU A 139 -8.72 -9.22 -0.20
N TYR A 140 -7.90 -8.45 0.52
CA TYR A 140 -6.58 -8.85 0.96
C TYR A 140 -6.61 -10.14 1.80
N LEU A 141 -7.48 -10.20 2.82
CA LEU A 141 -7.60 -11.40 3.66
C LEU A 141 -8.06 -12.62 2.87
N LYS A 142 -8.94 -12.43 1.88
CA LYS A 142 -9.37 -13.49 0.96
C LYS A 142 -8.19 -13.98 0.10
N ALA A 143 -7.40 -13.06 -0.45
CA ALA A 143 -6.22 -13.39 -1.26
C ALA A 143 -5.15 -14.15 -0.45
N LEU A 144 -4.88 -13.73 0.80
CA LEU A 144 -4.00 -14.46 1.71
C LEU A 144 -4.49 -15.89 1.98
N LYS A 145 -5.79 -16.07 2.23
CA LYS A 145 -6.39 -17.39 2.46
C LYS A 145 -6.32 -18.29 1.22
N GLN A 146 -6.50 -17.72 0.03
CA GLN A 146 -6.41 -18.46 -1.24
C GLN A 146 -4.99 -18.87 -1.60
N SER A 147 -3.99 -18.12 -1.12
CA SER A 147 -2.56 -18.35 -1.39
C SER A 147 -1.86 -19.10 -0.26
N ASP A 148 -2.60 -19.58 0.74
CA ASP A 148 -2.11 -20.32 1.92
C ASP A 148 -1.12 -19.54 2.83
N TYR A 149 -1.12 -18.20 2.74
CA TYR A 149 -0.27 -17.34 3.57
C TYR A 149 -0.97 -16.81 4.84
N SER A 150 -2.24 -17.15 5.04
CA SER A 150 -2.97 -16.74 6.26
C SER A 150 -2.36 -17.31 7.54
N GLY A 151 -1.66 -18.45 7.46
CA GLY A 151 -0.98 -19.10 8.58
C GLY A 151 0.27 -18.35 9.09
N GLU A 152 0.81 -17.40 8.32
CA GLU A 152 1.94 -16.57 8.75
C GLU A 152 1.54 -15.53 9.82
N PHE A 153 0.24 -15.26 9.96
CA PHE A 153 -0.29 -14.28 10.89
C PHE A 153 -1.09 -14.96 12.01
N ASN A 154 -0.92 -14.46 13.22
CA ASN A 154 -1.68 -14.92 14.39
C ASN A 154 -3.15 -14.46 14.42
N SER A 155 -3.56 -13.50 13.57
CA SER A 155 -4.95 -13.09 13.37
C SER A 155 -5.13 -12.26 12.10
N ASP A 156 -6.36 -12.22 11.57
CA ASP A 156 -6.75 -11.38 10.42
C ASP A 156 -6.43 -9.89 10.67
N ALA A 157 -6.62 -9.39 11.90
CA ALA A 157 -6.29 -8.00 12.25
C ALA A 157 -4.78 -7.70 12.15
N ASN A 158 -3.94 -8.66 12.54
CA ASN A 158 -2.49 -8.51 12.45
C ASN A 158 -2.00 -8.64 11.00
N ALA A 159 -2.63 -9.49 10.19
CA ALA A 159 -2.37 -9.55 8.75
C ALA A 159 -2.64 -8.19 8.08
N VAL A 160 -3.84 -7.61 8.31
CA VAL A 160 -4.19 -6.29 7.74
C VAL A 160 -3.26 -5.19 8.25
N ALA A 161 -2.94 -5.19 9.55
CA ALA A 161 -2.02 -4.21 10.13
C ALA A 161 -0.61 -4.31 9.52
N HIS A 162 -0.12 -5.53 9.31
CA HIS A 162 1.14 -5.82 8.64
C HIS A 162 1.12 -5.36 7.18
N GLY A 163 0.10 -5.73 6.40
CA GLY A 163 -0.01 -5.32 5.00
C GLY A 163 -0.05 -3.79 4.82
N LYS A 164 -0.81 -3.08 5.68
CA LYS A 164 -0.81 -1.61 5.69
C LYS A 164 0.53 -1.03 6.14
N GLN A 165 1.26 -1.72 7.02
CA GLN A 165 2.60 -1.31 7.43
C GLN A 165 3.61 -1.44 6.28
N VAL A 166 3.57 -2.51 5.49
CA VAL A 166 4.42 -2.68 4.29
C VAL A 166 4.28 -1.46 3.37
N CYS A 167 3.07 -1.08 3.01
CA CYS A 167 2.83 0.09 2.15
C CYS A 167 3.34 1.41 2.73
N ARG A 168 3.23 1.60 4.06
CA ARG A 168 3.81 2.77 4.74
C ARG A 168 5.34 2.78 4.67
N GLN A 169 5.98 1.62 4.78
CA GLN A 169 7.44 1.50 4.68
C GLN A 169 7.92 1.77 3.24
N LEU A 170 7.22 1.24 2.24
CA LEU A 170 7.53 1.51 0.82
C LEU A 170 7.39 2.99 0.49
N SER A 171 6.32 3.63 0.96
CA SER A 171 6.11 5.08 0.83
C SER A 171 7.20 5.92 1.53
N ALA A 172 7.85 5.35 2.55
CA ALA A 172 8.98 5.98 3.26
C ALA A 172 10.35 5.72 2.60
N GLY A 173 10.39 5.00 1.48
CA GLY A 173 11.62 4.71 0.73
C GLY A 173 12.32 3.41 1.14
N ALA A 174 11.63 2.46 1.77
CA ALA A 174 12.15 1.11 1.95
C ALA A 174 12.39 0.42 0.59
N ALA A 175 13.22 -0.63 0.59
CA ALA A 175 13.42 -1.46 -0.59
C ALA A 175 12.08 -2.09 -1.02
N GLN A 176 11.79 -2.06 -2.33
CA GLN A 176 10.59 -2.67 -2.92
C GLN A 176 10.76 -4.19 -3.01
N GLN A 177 10.89 -4.85 -1.86
CA GLN A 177 11.04 -6.28 -1.75
C GLN A 177 10.42 -6.79 -0.45
N GLY A 178 10.01 -8.05 -0.42
CA GLY A 178 9.45 -8.68 0.77
C GLY A 178 9.03 -10.12 0.53
N MET A 179 8.39 -10.72 1.53
CA MET A 179 7.89 -12.09 1.46
C MET A 179 6.69 -12.19 0.51
N PRO A 180 6.31 -13.39 0.04
CA PRO A 180 5.12 -13.57 -0.81
C PRO A 180 3.83 -12.94 -0.24
N ALA A 181 3.63 -13.00 1.08
CA ALA A 181 2.51 -12.34 1.74
C ALA A 181 2.54 -10.80 1.62
N ASP A 182 3.73 -10.21 1.53
CA ASP A 182 3.92 -8.76 1.35
C ASP A 182 3.54 -8.33 -0.07
N GLU A 183 3.81 -9.17 -1.07
CA GLU A 183 3.40 -8.90 -2.45
C GLU A 183 1.87 -8.76 -2.55
N ILE A 184 1.15 -9.68 -1.91
CA ILE A 184 -0.32 -9.63 -1.84
C ILE A 184 -0.78 -8.33 -1.15
N ALA A 185 -0.09 -7.90 -0.09
CA ALA A 185 -0.40 -6.63 0.57
C ALA A 185 -0.19 -5.43 -0.37
N VAL A 186 0.92 -5.41 -1.10
CA VAL A 186 1.23 -4.35 -2.07
C VAL A 186 0.17 -4.28 -3.17
N GLN A 187 -0.24 -5.41 -3.72
CA GLN A 187 -1.28 -5.46 -4.76
C GLN A 187 -2.62 -4.84 -4.32
N HIS A 188 -2.99 -4.97 -3.04
CA HIS A 188 -4.30 -4.52 -2.53
C HIS A 188 -4.26 -3.14 -1.85
N PHE A 189 -3.18 -2.79 -1.17
CA PHE A 189 -3.10 -1.56 -0.36
C PHE A 189 -2.27 -0.44 -0.99
N CYS A 190 -1.33 -0.75 -1.88
CA CYS A 190 -0.48 0.24 -2.55
C CYS A 190 -0.02 -0.25 -3.94
N PRO A 191 -0.97 -0.40 -4.89
CA PRO A 191 -0.72 -0.99 -6.19
C PRO A 191 0.34 -0.25 -7.02
N GLU A 192 0.65 1.00 -6.69
CA GLU A 192 1.73 1.78 -7.30
C GLU A 192 3.14 1.14 -7.12
N PHE A 193 3.33 0.29 -6.11
CA PHE A 193 4.58 -0.45 -5.90
C PHE A 193 4.56 -1.88 -6.46
N SER A 194 3.43 -2.34 -7.00
CA SER A 194 3.24 -3.74 -7.39
C SER A 194 4.12 -4.19 -8.57
N GLU A 195 4.28 -3.35 -9.60
CA GLU A 195 5.02 -3.70 -10.82
C GLU A 195 6.53 -3.90 -10.57
N GLY A 196 7.08 -3.30 -9.50
CA GLY A 196 8.50 -3.35 -9.16
C GLY A 196 8.82 -4.15 -7.90
N PHE A 197 7.83 -4.79 -7.27
CA PHE A 197 8.02 -5.49 -6.01
C PHE A 197 8.74 -6.83 -6.20
N HIS A 198 9.92 -6.97 -5.60
CA HIS A 198 10.71 -8.21 -5.66
C HIS A 198 10.32 -9.16 -4.53
N VAL A 199 9.75 -10.30 -4.89
CA VAL A 199 9.43 -11.35 -3.92
C VAL A 199 10.70 -12.10 -3.53
N LEU A 200 11.03 -12.06 -2.25
CA LEU A 200 12.21 -12.71 -1.70
C LEU A 200 12.07 -14.22 -1.76
N GLU A 201 13.11 -14.88 -2.26
CA GLU A 201 13.19 -16.33 -2.29
C GLU A 201 13.70 -16.88 -0.96
N THR A 202 13.06 -17.93 -0.43
CA THR A 202 13.59 -18.74 0.67
C THR A 202 14.15 -20.05 0.11
N ALA A 203 15.38 -20.39 0.49
CA ALA A 203 16.05 -21.60 0.06
C ALA A 203 16.58 -22.41 1.23
N THR A 204 16.42 -23.73 1.17
CA THR A 204 17.12 -24.68 2.04
C THR A 204 18.53 -24.88 1.51
N ILE A 205 19.52 -24.49 2.30
CA ILE A 205 20.93 -24.61 1.98
C ILE A 205 21.49 -25.85 2.67
N THR A 206 22.18 -26.67 1.89
CA THR A 206 22.91 -27.83 2.39
C THR A 206 24.42 -27.58 2.26
N GLY A 207 25.19 -28.24 3.11
CA GLY A 207 26.62 -28.12 3.09
C GLY A 207 27.33 -29.13 3.97
N SER A 208 28.64 -29.00 4.03
CA SER A 208 29.50 -29.83 4.87
C SER A 208 30.54 -29.00 5.61
N PHE A 209 30.87 -29.48 6.80
CA PHE A 209 32.05 -29.07 7.54
C PHE A 209 32.94 -30.29 7.73
N THR A 210 34.19 -30.21 7.29
CA THR A 210 35.13 -31.33 7.34
C THR A 210 36.29 -30.98 8.28
N LEU A 211 36.48 -31.79 9.31
CA LEU A 211 37.67 -31.81 10.15
C LEU A 211 38.68 -32.77 9.54
N ASN A 212 39.89 -32.29 9.25
CA ASN A 212 40.98 -33.05 8.65
C ASN A 212 42.15 -33.20 9.64
N ASP A 213 42.73 -34.40 9.70
CA ASP A 213 43.94 -34.73 10.44
C ASP A 213 44.87 -35.52 9.51
N ASP A 214 45.85 -34.84 8.91
CA ASP A 214 46.76 -35.41 7.91
C ASP A 214 47.75 -36.41 8.52
N SER A 215 48.00 -36.33 9.84
CA SER A 215 48.99 -37.13 10.55
C SER A 215 48.47 -37.62 11.92
N PRO A 216 47.41 -38.45 11.94
CA PRO A 216 46.70 -38.79 13.17
C PRO A 216 47.61 -39.53 14.15
N SER A 217 47.78 -38.96 15.34
CA SER A 217 48.55 -39.58 16.42
C SER A 217 47.86 -40.82 16.96
N THR A 218 48.60 -41.92 17.11
CA THR A 218 48.10 -43.16 17.73
C THR A 218 47.65 -42.95 19.18
N TYR A 219 48.24 -41.99 19.90
CA TYR A 219 48.03 -41.79 21.34
C TYR A 219 47.14 -40.59 21.67
N SER A 220 47.01 -39.64 20.75
CA SER A 220 46.22 -38.42 20.95
C SER A 220 45.64 -37.97 19.62
N PRO A 221 44.70 -38.73 19.02
CA PRO A 221 44.10 -38.36 17.75
C PRO A 221 43.28 -37.07 17.90
N SER A 222 43.21 -36.29 16.82
CA SER A 222 42.35 -35.09 16.74
C SER A 222 40.90 -35.45 16.42
N ILE A 223 40.66 -36.69 16.00
CA ILE A 223 39.37 -37.24 15.60
C ILE A 223 39.18 -38.58 16.32
N ASP A 224 38.13 -38.68 17.12
CA ASP A 224 37.66 -39.96 17.65
C ASP A 224 36.67 -40.61 16.68
N VAL A 225 36.68 -41.93 16.62
CA VAL A 225 35.91 -42.69 15.63
C VAL A 225 35.26 -43.90 16.31
N ASP A 226 33.93 -43.97 16.22
CA ASP A 226 33.13 -45.12 16.60
C ASP A 226 32.37 -45.65 15.38
N GLY A 227 32.80 -46.81 14.86
CA GLY A 227 32.26 -47.35 13.61
C GLY A 227 32.52 -46.42 12.42
N SER A 228 31.45 -45.87 11.84
CA SER A 228 31.51 -44.85 10.77
C SER A 228 31.36 -43.41 11.29
N ASP A 229 31.00 -43.27 12.56
CA ASP A 229 30.75 -42.00 13.19
C ASP A 229 32.06 -41.45 13.75
N CYS A 230 32.18 -40.13 13.77
CA CYS A 230 33.38 -39.48 14.25
C CYS A 230 33.07 -38.11 14.86
N GLU A 231 33.95 -37.67 15.74
CA GLU A 231 33.90 -36.35 16.36
C GLU A 231 35.30 -35.82 16.64
N GLY A 232 35.42 -34.51 16.82
CA GLY A 232 36.67 -33.87 17.17
C GLY A 232 37.05 -34.14 18.63
N THR A 233 38.34 -34.31 18.88
CA THR A 233 38.92 -34.52 20.22
C THR A 233 40.10 -33.60 20.48
N GLY A 234 40.52 -33.53 21.75
CA GLY A 234 41.65 -32.71 22.16
C GLY A 234 41.45 -31.23 21.79
N GLY A 235 42.28 -30.72 20.88
CA GLY A 235 42.19 -29.35 20.38
C GLY A 235 40.92 -29.03 19.58
N TYR A 236 40.12 -30.05 19.21
CA TYR A 236 38.88 -29.93 18.43
C TYR A 236 37.66 -30.51 19.17
N SER A 237 37.71 -30.66 20.50
CA SER A 237 36.61 -31.23 21.29
C SER A 237 35.29 -30.46 21.22
N ASP A 238 35.31 -29.22 20.71
CA ASP A 238 34.15 -28.38 20.42
C ASP A 238 33.51 -28.65 19.05
N VAL A 239 34.05 -29.56 18.25
CA VAL A 239 33.57 -29.96 16.93
C VAL A 239 32.92 -31.34 17.03
N ASN A 240 31.61 -31.39 17.19
CA ASN A 240 30.82 -32.61 17.30
C ASN A 240 29.41 -32.38 16.76
N ALA A 241 28.60 -33.45 16.74
CA ALA A 241 27.18 -33.31 16.49
C ALA A 241 26.57 -32.41 17.57
N GLY A 242 25.94 -31.30 17.16
CA GLY A 242 25.46 -30.28 18.10
C GLY A 242 26.35 -29.04 18.24
N THR A 243 27.51 -28.97 17.55
CA THR A 243 28.22 -27.69 17.42
C THR A 243 27.34 -26.69 16.67
N PRO A 244 27.07 -25.48 17.21
CA PRO A 244 26.18 -24.53 16.58
C PRO A 244 26.76 -23.98 15.28
N VAL A 245 25.92 -23.89 14.26
CA VAL A 245 26.20 -23.20 13.01
C VAL A 245 25.28 -21.99 12.93
N THR A 246 25.86 -20.80 12.96
CA THR A 246 25.11 -19.54 12.94
C THR A 246 25.27 -18.88 11.58
N VAL A 247 24.16 -18.41 11.01
CA VAL A 247 24.17 -17.58 9.80
C VAL A 247 23.73 -16.17 10.16
N LYS A 248 24.55 -15.18 9.81
CA LYS A 248 24.29 -13.77 10.08
C LYS A 248 24.22 -12.96 8.78
N ASN A 249 23.61 -11.79 8.82
CA ASN A 249 23.76 -10.81 7.73
C ASN A 249 25.03 -9.95 7.91
N GLY A 250 25.31 -9.05 6.97
CA GLY A 250 26.47 -8.18 7.03
C GLY A 250 26.47 -7.13 8.14
N LYS A 251 25.33 -6.94 8.83
CA LYS A 251 25.19 -6.11 10.05
C LYS A 251 25.44 -6.90 11.34
N GLY A 252 25.61 -8.22 11.23
CA GLY A 252 25.81 -9.12 12.37
C GLY A 252 24.51 -9.61 13.03
N GLU A 253 23.36 -9.36 12.43
CA GLU A 253 22.08 -9.90 12.91
C GLU A 253 22.01 -11.38 12.57
N ILE A 254 21.63 -12.20 13.55
CA ILE A 254 21.48 -13.66 13.37
C ILE A 254 20.20 -13.90 12.59
N LEU A 255 20.33 -14.53 11.42
CA LEU A 255 19.21 -14.92 10.55
C LEU A 255 18.67 -16.30 10.95
N THR A 256 19.58 -17.24 11.21
CA THR A 256 19.24 -18.59 11.64
C THR A 256 20.37 -19.24 12.42
N THR A 257 20.04 -20.23 13.23
CA THR A 257 20.99 -21.09 13.95
C THR A 257 20.57 -22.53 13.76
N THR A 258 21.49 -23.33 13.22
CA THR A 258 21.38 -24.79 13.11
C THR A 258 22.54 -25.44 13.86
N TYR A 259 22.70 -26.74 13.72
CA TYR A 259 23.76 -27.49 14.37
C TYR A 259 24.42 -28.44 13.38
N LEU A 260 25.70 -28.76 13.60
CA LEU A 260 26.35 -29.84 12.87
C LEU A 260 25.59 -31.14 13.09
N GLU A 261 25.30 -31.82 11.98
CA GLU A 261 24.71 -33.17 11.98
C GLU A 261 25.76 -34.20 12.44
N GLN A 262 25.35 -35.47 12.54
CA GLN A 262 26.27 -36.56 12.92
C GLN A 262 27.49 -36.61 11.99
N GLY A 263 28.68 -36.52 12.59
CA GLY A 263 29.95 -36.62 11.87
C GLY A 263 30.15 -38.03 11.32
N ARG A 264 30.55 -38.14 10.06
CA ARG A 264 30.88 -39.40 9.39
C ARG A 264 32.26 -39.37 8.77
N GLY A 265 32.99 -40.48 8.91
CA GLY A 265 34.31 -40.61 8.32
C GLY A 265 35.21 -41.55 9.11
N GLY A 266 36.45 -41.11 9.35
CA GLY A 266 37.45 -41.88 10.07
C GLY A 266 38.57 -40.98 10.61
N ARG A 267 39.68 -41.61 11.02
CA ARG A 267 40.74 -40.91 11.78
C ARG A 267 41.47 -39.81 11.03
N TYR A 268 41.38 -39.79 9.70
CA TYR A 268 41.98 -38.76 8.86
C TYR A 268 41.01 -37.64 8.51
N MET A 269 39.72 -37.94 8.43
CA MET A 269 38.73 -36.99 7.95
C MET A 269 37.38 -37.30 8.57
N CYS A 270 36.78 -36.29 9.20
CA CYS A 270 35.45 -36.35 9.78
C CYS A 270 34.56 -35.27 9.17
N THR A 271 33.49 -35.67 8.48
CA THR A 271 32.60 -34.74 7.78
C THR A 271 31.25 -34.66 8.46
N PHE A 272 30.81 -33.45 8.76
CA PHE A 272 29.54 -33.13 9.38
C PHE A 272 28.63 -32.49 8.33
N GLY A 273 27.37 -32.91 8.28
CA GLY A 273 26.34 -32.26 7.47
C GLY A 273 25.89 -30.94 8.08
N ILE A 274 25.49 -30.01 7.22
CA ILE A 274 24.88 -28.74 7.61
C ILE A 274 23.64 -28.54 6.75
N THR A 275 22.51 -28.23 7.41
CA THR A 275 21.27 -27.83 6.73
C THR A 275 20.64 -26.64 7.45
N PHE A 276 20.31 -25.58 6.71
CA PHE A 276 19.59 -24.42 7.24
C PHE A 276 18.77 -23.73 6.15
N GLU A 277 17.76 -22.96 6.54
CA GLU A 277 16.95 -22.14 5.63
C GLU A 277 17.36 -20.67 5.74
N ILE A 278 17.49 -20.01 4.59
CA ILE A 278 17.71 -18.56 4.50
C ILE A 278 16.81 -17.95 3.44
N THR A 279 16.44 -16.70 3.68
CA THR A 279 15.70 -15.87 2.75
C THR A 279 16.64 -14.87 2.10
N GLU A 280 16.43 -14.57 0.82
CA GLU A 280 17.08 -13.51 0.06
C GLU A 280 16.91 -12.13 0.73
N GLY A 281 17.65 -11.13 0.26
CA GLY A 281 17.44 -9.72 0.63
C GLY A 281 18.47 -9.18 1.62
N GLN A 282 19.44 -10.00 2.02
CA GLN A 282 20.59 -9.56 2.81
C GLN A 282 21.76 -9.15 1.91
N ASP A 283 22.60 -8.24 2.39
CA ASP A 283 23.80 -7.78 1.69
C ASP A 283 24.84 -8.90 1.50
N ARG A 284 24.93 -9.79 2.49
CA ARG A 284 25.75 -11.01 2.50
C ARG A 284 25.31 -11.92 3.64
N TYR A 285 25.71 -13.19 3.55
CA TYR A 285 25.43 -14.24 4.52
C TYR A 285 26.75 -14.72 5.12
N VAL A 286 26.91 -14.54 6.43
CA VAL A 286 28.12 -14.90 7.16
C VAL A 286 27.84 -16.19 7.92
N VAL A 287 28.45 -17.30 7.47
CA VAL A 287 28.32 -18.62 8.09
C VAL A 287 29.46 -18.85 9.07
N ASN A 288 29.10 -19.20 10.30
CA ASN A 288 30.02 -19.44 11.40
C ASN A 288 29.77 -20.82 12.01
N VAL A 289 30.82 -21.62 12.22
CA VAL A 289 30.73 -22.93 12.89
C VAL A 289 31.44 -22.83 14.24
N GLY A 290 30.67 -22.88 15.33
CA GLY A 290 31.16 -22.75 16.70
C GLY A 290 32.03 -21.50 16.88
N ARG A 291 33.33 -21.70 17.11
CA ARG A 291 34.32 -20.61 17.26
C ARG A 291 35.41 -20.65 16.18
N ARG A 292 35.18 -21.40 15.09
CA ARG A 292 36.22 -21.81 14.12
C ARG A 292 36.34 -20.92 12.89
N GLY A 293 35.83 -19.69 12.98
CA GLY A 293 35.92 -18.68 11.92
C GLY A 293 34.58 -18.41 11.23
N GLU A 294 34.59 -17.40 10.36
CA GLU A 294 33.42 -16.93 9.63
C GLU A 294 33.75 -16.86 8.14
N LEU A 295 32.87 -17.37 7.28
CA LEU A 295 32.94 -17.18 5.83
C LEU A 295 31.73 -16.39 5.33
N SER A 296 31.95 -15.48 4.39
CA SER A 296 30.90 -14.65 3.79
C SER A 296 30.55 -15.16 2.40
N PHE A 297 29.25 -15.23 2.11
CA PHE A 297 28.69 -15.66 0.83
C PHE A 297 27.57 -14.71 0.39
N SER A 298 27.28 -14.70 -0.91
CA SER A 298 26.03 -14.18 -1.46
C SER A 298 24.92 -15.25 -1.42
N PHE A 299 23.66 -14.82 -1.55
CA PHE A 299 22.52 -15.74 -1.65
C PHE A 299 22.69 -16.73 -2.81
N ALA A 300 23.13 -16.22 -3.96
CA ALA A 300 23.35 -17.02 -5.17
C ALA A 300 24.45 -18.08 -4.98
N GLU A 301 25.54 -17.75 -4.28
CA GLU A 301 26.61 -18.72 -3.97
C GLU A 301 26.10 -19.84 -3.07
N LEU A 302 25.36 -19.51 -2.00
CA LEU A 302 24.81 -20.52 -1.11
C LEU A 302 23.81 -21.43 -1.82
N LYS A 303 22.93 -20.87 -2.66
CA LYS A 303 21.95 -21.64 -3.41
C LYS A 303 22.59 -22.57 -4.46
N SER A 304 23.66 -22.12 -5.11
CA SER A 304 24.30 -22.87 -6.21
C SER A 304 25.33 -23.90 -5.73
N ASN A 305 26.15 -23.54 -4.74
CA ASN A 305 27.30 -24.33 -4.32
C ASN A 305 27.16 -24.90 -2.90
N GLY A 306 26.15 -24.46 -2.14
CA GLY A 306 26.01 -24.80 -0.73
C GLY A 306 27.13 -24.21 0.12
N VAL A 307 27.41 -24.87 1.24
CA VAL A 307 28.52 -24.53 2.15
C VAL A 307 29.54 -25.67 2.15
N SER A 308 30.82 -25.37 1.98
CA SER A 308 31.90 -26.33 2.20
C SER A 308 33.01 -25.68 3.00
N LEU A 309 33.24 -26.21 4.20
CA LEU A 309 34.21 -25.70 5.17
C LEU A 309 35.18 -26.81 5.52
N VAL A 310 36.47 -26.50 5.54
CA VAL A 310 37.51 -27.45 5.96
C VAL A 310 38.31 -26.82 7.10
N LEU A 311 38.47 -27.57 8.18
CA LEU A 311 39.30 -27.22 9.32
C LEU A 311 40.34 -28.32 9.55
N GLY A 312 41.58 -27.93 9.83
CA GLY A 312 42.69 -28.86 10.02
C GLY A 312 43.50 -29.05 8.73
N GLY A 313 44.80 -29.28 8.90
CA GLY A 313 45.80 -29.33 7.84
C GLY A 313 47.18 -28.93 8.36
N GLY A 314 48.10 -29.89 8.42
CA GLY A 314 49.43 -29.74 9.00
C GLY A 314 50.25 -31.03 8.94
#